data_AF-A0A812JA97-F1
#
_entry.id   AF-A0A812JA97-F1
#
_cell.length_a   1.000
_cell.length_b   1.000
_cell.length_c   1.000
_cell.angle_alpha   90.00
_cell.angle_beta   90.00
_cell.angle_gamma   90.00
#
_symmetry.space_group_name_H-M   'P 1'
#
loop_
_entity.id
_entity.type
_entity.pdbx_description
1 polymer ?
#
loop_
_entity_poly.entity_id
_entity_poly.type
_entity_poly.pdbx_seq_one_letter_code
_entity_poly.pdbx_strand_id
1 'polypeptide(L)'
;VAMRTVQSEMVAAIPLEANMRALLTPSADPTEVYNALLDASVLAEELLEDLSDADIRNFFSSWEISPYSSTFEKIVKPVQASGAPSSEEEENFVDDVAQYLSEKHFFQERQKYHMRSRHRLAYSFLSRFVRTIEVMTDGNLHYLHFCLPVTAMWYVYGEAKQNILDTVPFNSPEIKARYFIRMCIDLHRESKLIKDLSRFSIVPQRLLKVAQRNIPDWMHRPFQIFLCDDAKNMTRLLRGALYLGLLLAAHTGMFLVPAEDSEDVESRWVSPRAAILAYTLGGLYFLCTATWLLLTIAIKFPIALHEVREDTVGHHIQIPRFVGNLWAIWKLISEGHVAWRFLLLGCCVCAFLFRHFWLLCFILMDFWCQSSVLATVFRAICAPLRSLAMTFLGLVIITFVYAGIGFRYFRDDFHHFCNENIVTCTENILYQGTRAGIVGLSLMLSSTKPGNPDWTERMMYDMSYFIIFGVIVLNTIVGLIVDSFGALRLDMEARENDQRTQTFISCIDRRNVEQVAQMRGIADGFEYHETHRQNKWDYMAFIFHLCETELEELTGPEHHIRTLMDRGDAKWIPIGRSKFLEGSDMGVRPQAGMMREFSP
;
A
#
# COMPACT_ATOMS: atom_id res chain seq x y z
N VAL A 1 13.57 35.09 28.95
CA VAL A 1 14.20 35.54 27.68
C VAL A 1 13.88 34.56 26.56
N ALA A 2 14.16 33.26 26.73
CA ALA A 2 13.73 32.18 25.81
C ALA A 2 12.22 32.25 25.42
N MET A 3 11.31 32.46 26.38
CA MET A 3 9.88 32.60 26.07
C MET A 3 9.50 33.88 25.29
N ARG A 4 10.31 34.95 25.34
CA ARG A 4 10.07 36.17 24.55
C ARG A 4 10.59 36.01 23.12
N THR A 5 11.70 35.30 22.94
CA THR A 5 12.19 34.87 21.62
C THR A 5 11.23 33.87 20.97
N VAL A 6 10.70 32.90 21.72
CA VAL A 6 9.63 31.98 21.26
C VAL A 6 8.41 32.74 20.75
N GLN A 7 8.01 33.81 21.45
CA GLN A 7 6.86 34.61 21.08
C GLN A 7 7.13 35.53 19.87
N SER A 8 8.35 36.04 19.69
CA SER A 8 8.70 36.81 18.49
C SER A 8 8.94 35.94 17.27
N GLU A 9 9.49 34.73 17.44
CA GLU A 9 9.77 33.81 16.34
C GLU A 9 8.52 33.07 15.87
N MET A 10 7.60 32.67 16.76
CA MET A 10 6.29 32.15 16.34
C MET A 10 5.45 33.20 15.59
N VAL A 11 5.51 34.47 16.02
CA VAL A 11 4.78 35.58 15.36
C VAL A 11 5.47 36.01 14.05
N ALA A 12 6.77 35.73 13.89
CA ALA A 12 7.52 36.00 12.66
C ALA A 12 7.42 34.85 11.64
N ALA A 13 7.28 33.60 12.10
CA ALA A 13 7.18 32.42 11.25
C ALA A 13 5.76 32.20 10.68
N ILE A 14 4.73 32.67 11.38
CA ILE A 14 3.34 32.63 10.91
C ILE A 14 3.00 34.04 10.38
N PRO A 15 2.76 34.23 9.06
CA PRO A 15 2.28 35.49 8.53
C PRO A 15 0.81 35.64 8.95
N LEU A 16 0.60 36.02 10.21
CA LEU A 16 -0.71 36.38 10.73
C LEU A 16 -1.14 37.65 10.00
N GLU A 17 -2.22 37.56 9.22
CA GLU A 17 -2.85 38.73 8.60
C GLU A 17 -3.10 39.81 9.66
N ALA A 18 -3.09 41.08 9.25
CA ALA A 18 -3.23 42.23 10.16
C ALA A 18 -4.50 42.13 11.04
N ASN A 19 -5.54 41.47 10.55
CA ASN A 19 -6.80 41.20 11.27
C ASN A 19 -6.62 40.24 12.45
N MET A 20 -5.71 39.26 12.35
CA MET A 20 -5.47 38.25 13.39
C MET A 20 -4.67 38.80 14.58
N ARG A 21 -3.88 39.86 14.38
CA ARG A 21 -3.22 40.60 15.48
C ARG A 21 -4.21 41.38 16.35
N ALA A 22 -5.35 41.80 15.80
CA ALA A 22 -6.39 42.50 16.55
C ALA A 22 -7.15 41.56 17.51
N LEU A 23 -7.25 40.27 17.15
CA LEU A 23 -7.88 39.21 17.94
C LEU A 23 -7.04 38.74 19.14
N LEU A 24 -5.76 39.10 19.23
CA LEU A 24 -4.88 38.76 20.37
C LEU A 24 -4.92 39.82 21.49
N THR A 25 -5.96 40.66 21.52
CA THR A 25 -6.20 41.64 22.59
C THR A 25 -6.94 40.98 23.76
N PRO A 26 -6.77 41.47 25.01
CA PRO A 26 -7.40 40.88 26.20
C PRO A 26 -8.94 40.88 26.19
N SER A 27 -9.56 41.54 25.22
CA SER A 27 -11.01 41.74 25.08
C SER A 27 -11.65 40.95 23.94
N ALA A 28 -10.90 40.10 23.23
CA ALA A 28 -11.42 39.34 22.09
C ALA A 28 -12.23 38.11 22.53
N ASP A 29 -13.27 37.77 21.75
CA ASP A 29 -14.10 36.58 21.97
C ASP A 29 -13.24 35.30 21.84
N PRO A 30 -13.16 34.46 22.89
CA PRO A 30 -12.37 33.23 22.88
C PRO A 30 -12.71 32.29 21.71
N THR A 31 -13.95 32.33 21.23
CA THR A 31 -14.46 31.47 20.15
C THR A 31 -13.91 31.90 18.79
N GLU A 32 -13.82 33.21 18.55
CA GLU A 32 -13.23 33.77 17.33
C GLU A 32 -11.71 33.59 17.30
N VAL A 33 -11.04 33.74 18.45
CA VAL A 33 -9.62 33.46 18.61
C VAL A 33 -9.31 31.98 18.36
N TYR A 34 -10.15 31.07 18.88
CA TYR A 34 -10.03 29.63 18.65
C TYR A 34 -10.18 29.26 17.17
N ASN A 35 -11.21 29.79 16.49
CA ASN A 35 -11.43 29.53 15.06
C ASN A 35 -10.30 30.11 14.19
N ALA A 36 -9.80 31.31 14.50
CA ALA A 36 -8.67 31.92 13.79
C ALA A 36 -7.35 31.15 14.00
N LEU A 37 -7.13 30.58 15.19
CA LEU A 37 -5.99 29.70 15.46
C LEU A 37 -6.12 28.33 14.79
N LEU A 38 -7.35 27.85 14.58
CA LEU A 38 -7.64 26.65 13.81
C LEU A 38 -7.24 26.85 12.33
N ASP A 39 -7.63 27.97 11.74
CA ASP A 39 -7.24 28.35 10.37
C ASP A 39 -5.73 28.62 10.26
N ALA A 40 -5.13 29.26 11.27
CA ALA A 40 -3.68 29.44 11.34
C ALA A 40 -2.91 28.11 11.49
N SER A 41 -3.55 27.05 12.00
CA SER A 41 -2.94 25.72 12.11
C SER A 41 -2.85 25.00 10.77
N VAL A 42 -3.83 25.22 9.88
CA VAL A 42 -3.77 24.76 8.48
C VAL A 42 -2.70 25.54 7.71
N LEU A 43 -2.64 26.87 7.91
CA LEU A 43 -1.60 27.73 7.33
C LEU A 43 -0.19 27.37 7.84
N ALA A 44 -0.04 27.00 9.11
CA ALA A 44 1.23 26.58 9.68
C ALA A 44 1.70 25.22 9.15
N GLU A 45 0.78 24.29 8.87
CA GLU A 45 1.10 23.02 8.22
C GLU A 45 1.59 23.24 6.78
N GLU A 46 0.93 24.12 6.02
CA GLU A 46 1.35 24.51 4.66
C GLU A 46 2.71 25.23 4.66
N LEU A 47 2.96 26.13 5.63
CA LEU A 47 4.24 26.82 5.79
C LEU A 47 5.38 25.89 6.22
N LEU A 48 5.10 24.87 7.04
CA LEU A 48 6.08 23.87 7.44
C LEU A 48 6.52 22.99 6.25
N GLU A 49 5.67 22.79 5.25
CA GLU A 49 6.02 22.04 4.03
C GLU A 49 7.06 22.77 3.17
N ASP A 50 7.03 24.10 3.17
CA ASP A 50 7.96 24.94 2.40
C ASP A 50 9.26 25.29 3.13
N LEU A 51 9.37 24.96 4.42
CA LEU A 51 10.61 25.18 5.18
C LEU A 51 11.70 24.16 4.79
N SER A 52 12.95 24.63 4.80
CA SER A 52 14.10 23.74 4.57
C SER A 52 14.28 22.79 5.75
N ASP A 53 14.86 21.61 5.53
CA ASP A 53 15.03 20.61 6.58
C ASP A 53 15.89 21.13 7.76
N ALA A 54 16.79 22.09 7.49
CA ALA A 54 17.56 22.78 8.52
C ALA A 54 16.69 23.74 9.34
N ASP A 55 15.76 24.46 8.70
CA ASP A 55 14.84 25.37 9.39
C ASP A 55 13.82 24.61 10.23
N ILE A 56 13.34 23.46 9.73
CA ILE A 56 12.45 22.55 10.49
C ILE A 56 13.19 21.98 11.70
N ARG A 57 14.43 21.52 11.54
CA ARG A 57 15.25 21.04 12.66
C ARG A 57 15.52 22.14 13.68
N ASN A 58 15.86 23.35 13.24
CA ASN A 58 16.06 24.50 14.13
C ASN A 58 14.77 24.93 14.84
N PHE A 59 13.64 24.85 14.13
CA PHE A 59 12.32 25.12 14.71
C PHE A 59 12.01 24.14 15.83
N PHE A 60 12.32 22.85 15.70
CA PHE A 60 12.09 21.87 16.76
C PHE A 60 13.20 21.82 17.83
N SER A 61 14.47 22.10 17.48
CA SER A 61 15.58 22.11 18.43
C SER A 61 15.50 23.26 19.43
N SER A 62 14.86 24.37 19.07
CA SER A 62 14.60 25.48 20.00
C SER A 62 13.55 25.15 21.07
N TRP A 63 12.90 23.99 20.98
CA TRP A 63 11.86 23.50 21.88
C TRP A 63 12.36 22.29 22.68
N GLU A 64 13.40 22.48 23.51
CA GLU A 64 13.88 21.45 24.47
C GLU A 64 12.92 21.21 25.66
N ILE A 65 11.61 21.18 25.43
CA ILE A 65 10.62 20.87 26.46
C ILE A 65 9.96 19.56 26.05
N SER A 66 10.36 18.45 26.70
CA SER A 66 9.64 17.19 26.58
C SER A 66 8.20 17.40 27.10
N PRO A 67 7.17 17.26 26.24
CA PRO A 67 5.78 17.44 26.63
C PRO A 67 5.25 16.37 27.61
N TYR A 68 6.10 15.42 28.03
CA TYR A 68 5.75 14.31 28.92
C TYR A 68 6.74 14.10 30.08
N SER A 69 7.54 15.12 30.42
CA SER A 69 8.12 15.16 31.77
C SER A 69 6.99 14.93 32.78
N SER A 70 7.16 14.03 33.75
CA SER A 70 6.15 13.80 34.79
C SER A 70 5.79 15.09 35.53
N THR A 71 6.67 16.09 35.49
CA THR A 71 6.43 17.45 35.96
C THR A 71 5.54 18.24 35.00
N PHE A 72 5.75 18.14 33.69
CA PHE A 72 4.96 18.84 32.66
C PHE A 72 3.56 18.24 32.47
N GLU A 73 3.44 16.91 32.51
CA GLU A 73 2.14 16.23 32.43
C GLU A 73 1.26 16.58 33.64
N LYS A 74 1.85 16.66 34.85
CA LYS A 74 1.18 17.18 36.06
C LYS A 74 0.78 18.65 35.97
N ILE A 75 1.44 19.44 35.11
CA ILE A 75 1.14 20.87 34.89
C ILE A 75 0.06 21.06 33.82
N VAL A 76 -0.11 20.10 32.90
CA VAL A 76 -0.92 20.25 31.67
C VAL A 76 -2.18 19.38 31.64
N LYS A 77 -2.15 18.17 32.22
CA LYS A 77 -3.31 17.27 32.30
C LYS A 77 -3.83 17.20 33.74
N PRO A 78 -5.16 17.13 33.94
CA PRO A 78 -5.72 16.82 35.25
C PRO A 78 -5.32 15.39 35.65
N VAL A 79 -5.05 15.20 36.94
CA VAL A 79 -4.84 13.87 37.52
C VAL A 79 -6.15 13.10 37.41
N GLN A 80 -6.27 12.20 36.43
CA GLN A 80 -7.25 11.13 36.46
C GLN A 80 -6.54 9.81 36.71
N ALA A 81 -6.55 9.37 37.98
CA ALA A 81 -6.73 7.97 38.39
C ALA A 81 -6.33 7.80 39.86
N SER A 82 -7.30 7.93 40.77
CA SER A 82 -7.52 7.00 41.90
C SER A 82 -8.56 7.59 42.86
N GLY A 83 -9.83 7.25 42.69
CA GLY A 83 -10.85 7.12 43.76
C GLY A 83 -11.00 8.21 44.84
N ALA A 84 -10.41 9.38 44.72
CA ALA A 84 -10.57 10.53 45.60
C ALA A 84 -11.38 11.59 44.86
N PRO A 85 -12.30 12.32 45.54
CA PRO A 85 -13.05 13.38 44.91
C PRO A 85 -12.05 14.35 44.29
N SER A 86 -12.09 14.45 42.96
CA SER A 86 -11.34 15.45 42.21
C SER A 86 -11.71 16.80 42.78
N SER A 87 -10.73 17.53 43.30
CA SER A 87 -10.88 18.93 43.65
C SER A 87 -11.13 19.71 42.36
N GLU A 88 -12.40 19.80 41.94
CA GLU A 88 -12.93 20.83 41.04
C GLU A 88 -12.59 22.26 41.58
N GLU A 89 -12.17 22.35 42.85
CA GLU A 89 -11.70 23.58 43.51
C GLU A 89 -10.35 24.12 42.98
N GLU A 90 -9.51 23.34 42.28
CA GLU A 90 -8.23 23.84 41.73
C GLU A 90 -8.35 24.43 40.30
N GLU A 91 -9.52 24.34 39.67
CA GLU A 91 -9.71 24.71 38.25
C GLU A 91 -10.22 26.13 38.03
N ASN A 92 -10.92 26.73 39.00
CA ASN A 92 -11.50 28.05 38.86
C ASN A 92 -10.60 29.10 39.52
N PHE A 93 -9.77 29.77 38.72
CA PHE A 93 -9.18 31.04 39.15
C PHE A 93 -10.33 32.05 39.37
N VAL A 94 -10.57 32.43 40.62
CA VAL A 94 -11.55 33.45 40.96
C VAL A 94 -10.87 34.81 40.88
N ASP A 95 -11.30 35.67 39.96
CA ASP A 95 -10.74 37.02 39.77
C ASP A 95 -11.25 38.00 40.85
N ASP A 96 -11.11 37.61 42.13
CA ASP A 96 -11.45 38.43 43.29
C ASP A 96 -10.28 38.45 44.28
N VAL A 97 -9.69 39.63 44.47
CA VAL A 97 -8.54 39.85 45.36
C VAL A 97 -8.89 39.54 46.83
N ALA A 98 -10.17 39.69 47.22
CA ALA A 98 -10.64 39.50 48.59
C ALA A 98 -10.61 38.04 49.07
N GLN A 99 -10.56 37.08 48.15
CA GLN A 99 -10.51 35.65 48.48
C GLN A 99 -9.09 35.13 48.76
N TYR A 100 -8.05 35.95 48.56
CA TYR A 100 -6.67 35.54 48.73
C TYR A 100 -6.02 36.19 49.98
N LEU A 101 -5.15 35.43 50.65
CA LEU A 101 -4.45 35.84 51.87
C LEU A 101 -3.59 37.12 51.71
N SER A 102 -3.20 37.46 50.48
CA SER A 102 -2.38 38.64 50.16
C SER A 102 -2.53 39.01 48.67
N GLU A 103 -2.46 40.30 48.34
CA GLU A 103 -2.38 40.78 46.95
C GLU A 103 -1.24 40.08 46.18
N LYS A 104 -0.10 39.84 46.83
CA LYS A 104 1.03 39.13 46.21
C LYS A 104 0.67 37.68 45.86
N HIS A 105 -0.15 37.02 46.68
CA HIS A 105 -0.61 35.66 46.45
C HIS A 105 -1.63 35.61 45.30
N PHE A 106 -2.54 36.57 45.22
CA PHE A 106 -3.47 36.74 44.09
C PHE A 106 -2.72 36.87 42.76
N PHE A 107 -1.74 37.76 42.66
CA PHE A 107 -0.97 37.93 41.42
C PHE A 107 -0.15 36.68 41.05
N GLN A 108 0.36 35.93 42.03
CA GLN A 108 1.05 34.67 41.79
C GLN A 108 0.11 33.58 41.24
N GLU A 109 -1.08 33.42 41.82
CA GLU A 109 -2.08 32.45 41.35
C GLU A 109 -2.63 32.82 39.97
N ARG A 110 -2.89 34.11 39.71
CA ARG A 110 -3.26 34.62 38.38
C ARG A 110 -2.18 34.31 37.34
N GLN A 111 -0.91 34.50 37.69
CA GLN A 111 0.21 34.19 36.80
C GLN A 111 0.33 32.68 36.53
N LYS A 112 0.14 31.83 37.55
CA LYS A 112 0.12 30.36 37.39
C LYS A 112 -1.03 29.91 36.49
N TYR A 113 -2.22 30.48 36.66
CA TYR A 113 -3.38 30.18 35.82
C TYR A 113 -3.11 30.50 34.34
N HIS A 114 -2.63 31.72 34.04
CA HIS A 114 -2.28 32.08 32.67
C HIS A 114 -1.11 31.24 32.10
N MET A 115 -0.14 30.85 32.93
CA MET A 115 0.93 29.92 32.52
C MET A 115 0.38 28.53 32.15
N ARG A 116 -0.56 27.99 32.94
CA ARG A 116 -1.22 26.70 32.67
C ARG A 116 -1.98 26.74 31.34
N SER A 117 -2.75 27.80 31.07
CA SER A 117 -3.45 27.95 29.78
C SER A 117 -2.48 28.01 28.60
N ARG A 118 -1.35 28.72 28.74
CA ARG A 118 -0.30 28.75 27.70
C ARG A 118 0.36 27.38 27.50
N HIS A 119 0.63 26.65 28.58
CA HIS A 119 1.20 25.30 28.49
C HIS A 119 0.22 24.31 27.87
N ARG A 120 -1.09 24.43 28.15
CA ARG A 120 -2.14 23.61 27.51
C ARG A 120 -2.20 23.85 26.00
N LEU A 121 -2.15 25.11 25.57
CA LEU A 121 -2.09 25.47 24.14
C LEU A 121 -0.81 24.93 23.49
N ALA A 122 0.35 25.14 24.11
CA ALA A 122 1.62 24.60 23.62
C ALA A 122 1.60 23.06 23.51
N TYR A 123 1.02 22.37 24.50
CA TYR A 123 0.85 20.93 24.47
C TYR A 123 -0.12 20.46 23.38
N SER A 124 -1.25 21.14 23.20
CA SER A 124 -2.20 20.79 22.13
C SER A 124 -1.59 20.94 20.73
N PHE A 125 -0.64 21.86 20.57
CA PHE A 125 0.13 22.02 19.34
C PHE A 125 1.20 20.91 19.20
N LEU A 126 2.06 20.74 20.21
CA LEU A 126 3.16 19.77 20.19
C LEU A 126 2.71 18.30 20.13
N SER A 127 1.59 17.97 20.77
CA SER A 127 1.03 16.60 20.77
C SER A 127 0.62 16.11 19.37
N ARG A 128 0.51 16.99 18.37
CA ARG A 128 0.30 16.59 16.96
C ARG A 128 1.56 16.00 16.33
N PHE A 129 2.72 16.53 16.72
CA PHE A 129 4.03 16.22 16.15
C PHE A 129 4.84 15.24 17.02
N VAL A 130 4.53 15.09 18.30
CA VAL A 130 5.24 14.14 19.18
C VAL A 130 4.40 12.89 19.36
N ARG A 131 4.99 11.73 19.02
CA ARG A 131 4.38 10.42 19.20
C ARG A 131 5.09 9.62 20.27
N THR A 132 4.39 8.63 20.81
CA THR A 132 4.89 7.75 21.87
C THR A 132 4.68 6.32 21.45
N ILE A 133 5.73 5.51 21.57
CA ILE A 133 5.69 4.07 21.30
C ILE A 133 6.22 3.29 22.50
N GLU A 134 5.89 2.01 22.54
CA GLU A 134 6.41 1.05 23.51
C GLU A 134 7.55 0.27 22.87
N VAL A 135 8.69 0.20 23.53
CA VAL A 135 9.87 -0.51 23.01
C VAL A 135 10.46 -1.42 24.07
N MET A 136 11.02 -2.54 23.62
CA MET A 136 11.78 -3.47 24.45
C MET A 136 13.25 -3.08 24.42
N THR A 137 13.81 -2.77 25.59
CA THR A 137 15.24 -2.52 25.77
C THR A 137 15.72 -3.35 26.96
N ASP A 138 16.75 -4.17 26.76
CA ASP A 138 17.30 -5.07 27.79
C ASP A 138 16.26 -5.95 28.51
N GLY A 139 15.22 -6.37 27.79
CA GLY A 139 14.14 -7.22 28.32
C GLY A 139 13.05 -6.49 29.11
N ASN A 140 13.17 -5.16 29.26
CA ASN A 140 12.19 -4.31 29.91
C ASN A 140 11.42 -3.45 28.90
N LEU A 141 10.18 -3.13 29.25
CA LEU A 141 9.31 -2.33 28.40
C LEU A 141 9.42 -0.85 28.77
N HIS A 142 9.77 -0.01 27.79
CA HIS A 142 9.96 1.43 27.97
C HIS A 142 9.06 2.23 27.04
N TYR A 143 8.69 3.45 27.45
CA TYR A 143 8.08 4.40 26.53
C TYR A 143 9.19 5.20 25.88
N LEU A 144 9.12 5.33 24.56
CA LEU A 144 10.02 6.15 23.77
C LEU A 144 9.20 7.21 23.05
N HIS A 145 9.63 8.45 23.17
CA HIS A 145 8.98 9.61 22.57
C HIS A 145 9.85 10.15 21.46
N PHE A 146 9.25 10.45 20.32
CA PHE A 146 9.98 10.97 19.16
C PHE A 146 9.14 11.99 18.41
N CYS A 147 9.82 12.85 17.65
CA CYS A 147 9.17 13.80 16.76
C CYS A 147 8.83 13.12 15.44
N LEU A 148 7.59 13.27 14.99
CA LEU A 148 7.07 12.71 13.76
C LEU A 148 7.83 13.31 12.56
N PRO A 149 8.48 12.48 11.73
CA PRO A 149 9.17 12.99 10.55
C PRO A 149 8.14 13.44 9.51
N VAL A 150 8.49 14.52 8.81
CA VAL A 150 7.64 15.13 7.77
C VAL A 150 7.30 14.13 6.66
N THR A 151 8.25 13.26 6.31
CA THR A 151 8.04 12.18 5.31
C THR A 151 6.93 11.22 5.71
N ALA A 152 6.86 10.82 6.99
CA ALA A 152 5.80 9.93 7.47
C ALA A 152 4.42 10.61 7.52
N MET A 153 4.39 11.94 7.67
CA MET A 153 3.17 12.73 7.81
C MET A 153 2.48 12.99 6.47
N TRP A 154 3.24 13.37 5.43
CA TRP A 154 2.67 13.85 4.16
C TRP A 154 3.02 13.01 2.93
N TYR A 155 4.02 12.13 3.02
CA TYR A 155 4.57 11.43 1.84
C TYR A 155 4.33 9.91 1.87
N VAL A 156 3.52 9.42 2.83
CA VAL A 156 3.18 8.00 2.94
C VAL A 156 1.77 7.74 2.42
N TYR A 157 1.69 7.04 1.28
CA TYR A 157 0.44 6.70 0.62
C TYR A 157 -0.49 5.83 1.48
N GLY A 158 -1.78 6.18 1.51
CA GLY A 158 -2.81 5.34 2.15
C GLY A 158 -2.90 3.93 1.54
N GLU A 159 -2.69 3.80 0.24
CA GLU A 159 -2.61 2.50 -0.45
C GLU A 159 -1.36 1.71 -0.03
N ALA A 160 -0.23 2.37 0.20
CA ALA A 160 0.98 1.71 0.72
C ALA A 160 0.77 1.18 2.15
N LYS A 161 0.04 1.91 2.98
CA LYS A 161 -0.38 1.45 4.31
C LYS A 161 -1.24 0.18 4.21
N GLN A 162 -2.21 0.14 3.30
CA GLN A 162 -3.02 -1.07 3.07
C GLN A 162 -2.18 -2.23 2.53
N ASN A 163 -1.27 -1.96 1.59
CA ASN A 163 -0.36 -2.95 1.05
C ASN A 163 0.51 -3.60 2.13
N ILE A 164 0.94 -2.84 3.15
CA ILE A 164 1.62 -3.40 4.34
C ILE A 164 0.70 -4.39 5.07
N LEU A 165 -0.55 -4.03 5.34
CA LEU A 165 -1.50 -4.90 6.05
C LEU A 165 -1.81 -6.19 5.26
N ASP A 166 -1.91 -6.09 3.94
CA ASP A 166 -2.24 -7.22 3.07
C ASP A 166 -1.05 -8.16 2.85
N THR A 167 0.18 -7.61 2.80
CA THR A 167 1.38 -8.39 2.45
C THR A 167 2.06 -9.02 3.66
N VAL A 168 1.99 -8.37 4.84
CA VAL A 168 2.67 -8.87 6.04
C VAL A 168 2.15 -10.27 6.41
N PRO A 169 3.04 -11.26 6.64
CA PRO A 169 2.65 -12.61 7.05
C PRO A 169 2.21 -12.64 8.52
N PHE A 170 1.20 -13.44 8.84
CA PHE A 170 0.64 -13.60 10.18
C PHE A 170 1.00 -14.94 10.85
N ASN A 171 1.76 -15.81 10.16
CA ASN A 171 2.09 -17.16 10.66
C ASN A 171 2.93 -17.17 11.95
N SER A 172 3.78 -16.16 12.15
CA SER A 172 4.65 -16.04 13.32
C SER A 172 4.85 -14.56 13.69
N PRO A 173 4.72 -14.19 14.99
CA PRO A 173 4.92 -12.82 15.44
C PRO A 173 6.29 -12.22 15.10
N GLU A 174 7.37 -13.02 15.18
CA GLU A 174 8.72 -12.52 14.87
C GLU A 174 8.91 -12.26 13.37
N ILE A 175 8.37 -13.15 12.53
CA ILE A 175 8.42 -12.99 11.06
C ILE A 175 7.58 -11.78 10.66
N LYS A 176 6.39 -11.63 11.25
CA LYS A 176 5.50 -10.46 11.08
C LYS A 176 6.25 -9.16 11.37
N ALA A 177 6.91 -9.10 12.53
CA ALA A 177 7.66 -7.94 12.99
C ALA A 177 8.85 -7.59 12.07
N ARG A 178 9.66 -8.59 11.68
CA ARG A 178 10.77 -8.37 10.73
C ARG A 178 10.29 -7.89 9.37
N TYR A 179 9.23 -8.51 8.84
CA TYR A 179 8.69 -8.15 7.54
C TYR A 179 8.06 -6.75 7.54
N PHE A 180 7.36 -6.40 8.62
CA PHE A 180 6.84 -5.05 8.84
C PHE A 180 7.96 -4.00 8.83
N ILE A 181 9.05 -4.22 9.60
CA ILE A 181 10.20 -3.30 9.62
C ILE A 181 10.79 -3.13 8.22
N ARG A 182 11.01 -4.23 7.49
CA ARG A 182 11.54 -4.19 6.12
C ARG A 182 10.66 -3.36 5.20
N MET A 183 9.35 -3.62 5.19
CA MET A 183 8.40 -2.86 4.38
C MET A 183 8.38 -1.37 4.75
N CYS A 184 8.50 -1.02 6.04
CA CYS A 184 8.60 0.37 6.46
C CYS A 184 9.88 1.04 5.98
N ILE A 185 11.03 0.34 5.98
CA ILE A 185 12.30 0.88 5.45
C ILE A 185 12.20 1.10 3.93
N ASP A 186 11.63 0.14 3.20
CA ASP A 186 11.43 0.27 1.76
C ASP A 186 10.48 1.44 1.43
N LEU A 187 9.39 1.57 2.20
CA LEU A 187 8.46 2.69 2.08
C LEU A 187 9.09 4.03 2.43
N HIS A 188 9.96 4.08 3.44
CA HIS A 188 10.70 5.29 3.79
C HIS A 188 11.58 5.77 2.63
N ARG A 189 12.30 4.85 1.97
CA ARG A 189 13.12 5.16 0.78
C ARG A 189 12.28 5.74 -0.33
N GLU A 190 11.11 5.15 -0.59
CA GLU A 190 10.16 5.65 -1.59
C GLU A 190 9.65 7.06 -1.22
N SER A 191 9.13 7.24 0.00
CA SER A 191 8.61 8.53 0.49
C SER A 191 9.66 9.64 0.46
N LYS A 192 10.92 9.34 0.80
CA LYS A 192 12.02 10.31 0.74
C LYS A 192 12.28 10.79 -0.69
N LEU A 193 12.29 9.87 -1.65
CA LEU A 193 12.47 10.22 -3.06
C LEU A 193 11.29 11.02 -3.61
N ILE A 194 10.06 10.69 -3.20
CA ILE A 194 8.87 11.46 -3.57
C ILE A 194 8.97 12.88 -3.03
N LYS A 195 9.42 13.06 -1.78
CA LYS A 195 9.69 14.38 -1.19
C LYS A 195 10.77 15.16 -1.96
N ASP A 196 11.87 14.50 -2.32
CA ASP A 196 12.94 15.14 -3.09
C ASP A 196 12.49 15.53 -4.51
N LEU A 197 11.68 14.68 -5.15
CA LEU A 197 11.10 14.94 -6.47
C LEU A 197 10.00 16.02 -6.42
N SER A 198 9.16 16.06 -5.39
CA SER A 198 8.12 17.09 -5.25
C SER A 198 8.74 18.48 -5.05
N ARG A 199 9.83 18.56 -4.28
CA ARG A 199 10.59 19.79 -4.04
C ARG A 199 11.53 20.17 -5.19
N PHE A 200 11.73 19.28 -6.17
CA PHE A 200 12.57 19.55 -7.32
C PHE A 200 12.00 20.73 -8.12
N SER A 201 12.77 21.82 -8.20
CA SER A 201 12.43 22.98 -9.01
C SER A 201 13.34 23.08 -10.22
N ILE A 202 12.74 23.41 -11.38
CA ILE A 202 13.47 23.72 -12.62
C ILE A 202 14.26 25.03 -12.47
N VAL A 203 13.82 25.92 -11.58
CA VAL A 203 14.41 27.25 -11.39
C VAL A 203 15.68 27.15 -10.51
N PRO A 204 16.79 27.81 -10.87
CA PRO A 204 17.99 27.84 -10.03
C PRO A 204 17.71 28.37 -8.61
N GLN A 205 18.33 27.77 -7.59
CA GLN A 205 18.09 28.10 -6.17
C GLN A 205 18.14 29.60 -5.83
N ARG A 206 18.98 30.38 -6.54
CA ARG A 206 19.10 31.84 -6.34
C ARG A 206 17.81 32.62 -6.66
N LEU A 207 17.02 32.12 -7.60
CA LEU A 207 15.77 32.74 -8.04
C LEU A 207 14.54 32.07 -7.44
N LEU A 208 14.71 31.02 -6.63
CA LEU A 208 13.60 30.21 -6.10
C LEU A 208 12.61 31.06 -5.29
N LYS A 209 13.11 31.95 -4.41
CA LYS A 209 12.25 32.86 -3.61
C LYS A 209 11.47 33.88 -4.45
N VAL A 210 12.02 34.28 -5.60
CA VAL A 210 11.35 35.21 -6.53
C VAL A 210 10.32 34.45 -7.37
N ALA A 211 10.65 33.22 -7.78
CA ALA A 211 9.74 32.34 -8.50
C ALA A 211 8.53 31.95 -7.63
N GLN A 212 8.74 31.54 -6.37
CA GLN A 212 7.66 31.22 -5.42
C GLN A 212 6.66 32.36 -5.24
N ARG A 213 7.11 33.62 -5.34
CA ARG A 213 6.24 34.79 -5.15
C ARG A 213 5.44 35.17 -6.40
N ASN A 214 5.96 34.86 -7.59
CA ASN A 214 5.47 35.42 -8.86
C ASN A 214 4.96 34.36 -9.85
N ILE A 215 5.31 33.09 -9.66
CA ILE A 215 5.03 31.99 -10.58
C ILE A 215 4.23 30.92 -9.81
N PRO A 216 3.10 30.44 -10.37
CA PRO A 216 2.37 29.31 -9.79
C PRO A 216 3.26 28.07 -9.56
N ASP A 217 2.98 27.30 -8.51
CA ASP A 217 3.78 26.13 -8.12
C ASP A 217 4.01 25.12 -9.25
N TRP A 218 2.96 24.87 -10.03
CA TRP A 218 2.99 23.92 -11.14
C TRP A 218 4.00 24.25 -12.25
N MET A 219 4.37 25.51 -12.44
CA MET A 219 5.33 25.91 -13.48
C MET A 219 6.79 25.71 -13.06
N HIS A 220 7.09 25.89 -11.78
CA HIS A 220 8.47 25.80 -11.29
C HIS A 220 8.76 24.47 -10.57
N ARG A 221 7.75 23.76 -10.07
CA ARG A 221 7.79 22.42 -9.48
C ARG A 221 6.83 21.48 -10.23
N PRO A 222 7.22 20.95 -11.41
CA PRO A 222 6.30 20.18 -12.27
C PRO A 222 5.83 18.85 -11.64
N PHE A 223 6.69 18.23 -10.82
CA PHE A 223 6.38 16.95 -10.16
C PHE A 223 5.43 17.12 -8.99
N GLN A 224 5.39 18.29 -8.35
CA GLN A 224 4.49 18.58 -7.23
C GLN A 224 3.03 18.35 -7.65
N ILE A 225 2.63 18.73 -8.86
CA ILE A 225 1.26 18.50 -9.37
C ILE A 225 0.87 17.02 -9.30
N PHE A 226 1.77 16.12 -9.69
CA PHE A 226 1.47 14.70 -9.77
C PHE A 226 1.65 13.98 -8.43
N LEU A 227 2.59 14.45 -7.61
CA LEU A 227 2.99 13.83 -6.34
C LEU A 227 2.30 14.42 -5.11
N CYS A 228 1.63 15.58 -5.23
CA CYS A 228 0.81 16.16 -4.17
C CYS A 228 -0.29 15.20 -3.69
N ASP A 229 -0.70 15.40 -2.44
CA ASP A 229 -1.77 14.66 -1.75
C ASP A 229 -1.64 13.15 -1.90
N ASP A 230 -0.55 12.55 -1.46
CA ASP A 230 -0.36 11.10 -1.56
C ASP A 230 -0.34 10.58 -3.01
N ALA A 231 0.21 11.35 -3.97
CA ALA A 231 0.21 11.01 -5.40
C ALA A 231 -1.17 10.56 -5.92
N LYS A 232 -2.26 11.04 -5.30
CA LYS A 232 -3.64 10.77 -5.74
C LYS A 232 -3.81 11.16 -7.20
N ASN A 233 -3.07 12.16 -7.67
CA ASN A 233 -3.07 12.59 -9.06
C ASN A 233 -2.44 11.55 -10.01
N MET A 234 -1.46 10.75 -9.58
CA MET A 234 -0.97 9.60 -10.36
C MET A 234 -2.05 8.51 -10.49
N THR A 235 -2.79 8.22 -9.42
CA THR A 235 -3.90 7.25 -9.48
C THR A 235 -5.07 7.78 -10.31
N ARG A 236 -5.37 9.08 -10.23
CA ARG A 236 -6.37 9.74 -11.08
C ARG A 236 -5.95 9.72 -12.55
N LEU A 237 -4.67 9.96 -12.85
CA LEU A 237 -4.11 9.86 -14.20
C LEU A 237 -4.30 8.44 -14.75
N LEU A 238 -4.02 7.43 -13.94
CA LEU A 238 -4.19 6.03 -14.32
C LEU A 238 -5.67 5.68 -14.59
N ARG A 239 -6.58 6.17 -13.74
CA ARG A 239 -8.02 6.00 -13.93
C ARG A 239 -8.52 6.76 -15.17
N GLY A 240 -7.97 7.94 -15.44
CA GLY A 240 -8.21 8.70 -16.67
C GLY A 240 -7.77 7.94 -17.92
N ALA A 241 -6.57 7.35 -17.89
CA ALA A 241 -6.09 6.47 -18.96
C ALA A 241 -7.00 5.25 -19.17
N LEU A 242 -7.52 4.65 -18.08
CA LEU A 242 -8.48 3.56 -18.17
C LEU A 242 -9.77 3.97 -18.89
N TYR A 243 -10.36 5.12 -18.51
CA TYR A 243 -11.56 5.63 -19.17
C TYR A 243 -11.32 5.95 -20.65
N LEU A 244 -10.17 6.56 -20.97
CA LEU A 244 -9.76 6.81 -22.35
C LEU A 244 -9.61 5.49 -23.14
N GLY A 245 -9.00 4.47 -22.53
CA GLY A 245 -8.85 3.14 -23.11
C GLY A 245 -10.18 2.44 -23.35
N LEU A 246 -11.12 2.53 -22.40
CA LEU A 246 -12.49 2.01 -22.52
C LEU A 246 -13.24 2.69 -23.67
N LEU A 247 -13.18 4.03 -23.75
CA LEU A 247 -13.80 4.79 -24.83
C LEU A 247 -13.19 4.46 -26.19
N LEU A 248 -11.86 4.33 -26.25
CA LEU A 248 -11.13 3.98 -27.46
C LEU A 248 -11.48 2.56 -27.95
N ALA A 249 -11.56 1.59 -27.04
CA ALA A 249 -11.96 0.23 -27.36
C ALA A 249 -13.41 0.17 -27.85
N ALA A 250 -14.33 0.88 -27.18
CA ALA A 250 -15.72 0.98 -27.61
C ALA A 250 -15.86 1.64 -29.00
N HIS A 251 -15.11 2.73 -29.24
CA HIS A 251 -15.06 3.40 -30.55
C HIS A 251 -14.51 2.49 -31.64
N THR A 252 -13.43 1.75 -31.34
CA THR A 252 -12.85 0.77 -32.25
C THR A 252 -13.85 -0.34 -32.59
N GLY A 253 -14.56 -0.87 -31.59
CA GLY A 253 -15.57 -1.91 -31.80
C GLY A 253 -16.77 -1.46 -32.64
N MET A 254 -17.15 -0.18 -32.59
CA MET A 254 -18.30 0.34 -33.34
C MET A 254 -17.97 0.79 -34.77
N PHE A 255 -16.75 1.30 -35.02
CA PHE A 255 -16.43 2.03 -36.25
C PHE A 255 -15.28 1.43 -37.07
N LEU A 256 -14.71 0.30 -36.63
CA LEU A 256 -13.70 -0.42 -37.38
C LEU A 256 -14.36 -1.47 -38.29
N VAL A 257 -14.09 -1.40 -39.59
CA VAL A 257 -14.68 -2.29 -40.61
C VAL A 257 -13.55 -2.88 -41.46
N PRO A 258 -13.66 -4.13 -41.95
CA PRO A 258 -12.70 -4.69 -42.90
C PRO A 258 -12.58 -3.83 -44.16
N ALA A 259 -11.39 -3.74 -44.74
CA ALA A 259 -11.21 -3.15 -46.06
C ALA A 259 -11.86 -4.08 -47.11
N GLU A 260 -12.73 -3.53 -47.96
CA GLU A 260 -13.47 -4.31 -48.97
C GLU A 260 -12.61 -4.74 -50.17
N ASP A 261 -11.41 -4.16 -50.34
CA ASP A 261 -10.69 -4.16 -51.62
C ASP A 261 -9.27 -4.77 -51.58
N SER A 262 -8.85 -5.42 -50.49
CA SER A 262 -7.51 -6.02 -50.37
C SER A 262 -7.57 -7.49 -49.93
N GLU A 263 -6.77 -8.35 -50.58
CA GLU A 263 -6.45 -9.71 -50.07
C GLU A 263 -5.80 -9.65 -48.68
N ASP A 264 -5.24 -8.49 -48.31
CA ASP A 264 -4.73 -8.20 -46.99
C ASP A 264 -5.87 -7.92 -46.00
N VAL A 265 -5.78 -8.56 -44.82
CA VAL A 265 -6.68 -8.42 -43.67
C VAL A 265 -6.47 -7.05 -42.98
N GLU A 266 -6.52 -5.96 -43.74
CA GLU A 266 -6.43 -4.60 -43.22
C GLU A 266 -7.81 -4.10 -42.78
N SER A 267 -7.82 -3.39 -41.65
CA SER A 267 -9.02 -2.74 -41.12
C SER A 267 -8.98 -1.25 -41.39
N ARG A 268 -10.14 -0.66 -41.72
CA ARG A 268 -10.32 0.76 -42.00
C ARG A 268 -11.41 1.37 -41.13
N TRP A 269 -11.30 2.67 -40.88
CA TRP A 269 -12.33 3.44 -40.19
C TRP A 269 -13.50 3.74 -41.14
N VAL A 270 -14.73 3.59 -40.66
CA VAL A 270 -15.97 3.84 -41.45
C VAL A 270 -16.04 5.27 -42.01
N SER A 271 -15.52 6.25 -41.27
CA SER A 271 -15.52 7.65 -41.71
C SER A 271 -14.25 8.39 -41.31
N PRO A 272 -13.87 9.47 -42.03
CA PRO A 272 -12.74 10.31 -41.65
C PRO A 272 -12.86 10.92 -40.25
N ARG A 273 -14.10 11.23 -39.81
CA ARG A 273 -14.36 11.74 -38.46
C ARG A 273 -14.09 10.68 -37.39
N ALA A 274 -14.48 9.43 -37.66
CA ALA A 274 -14.19 8.32 -36.77
C ALA A 274 -12.68 8.06 -36.67
N ALA A 275 -11.94 8.19 -37.77
CA ALA A 275 -10.48 8.12 -37.75
C ALA A 275 -9.89 9.22 -36.86
N ILE A 276 -10.27 10.49 -37.07
CA ILE A 276 -9.78 11.62 -36.27
C ILE A 276 -10.04 11.39 -34.78
N LEU A 277 -11.24 10.95 -34.40
CA LEU A 277 -11.58 10.66 -33.01
C LEU A 277 -10.73 9.51 -32.43
N ALA A 278 -10.45 8.47 -33.21
CA ALA A 278 -9.58 7.37 -32.77
C ALA A 278 -8.14 7.83 -32.54
N TYR A 279 -7.59 8.64 -33.44
CA TYR A 279 -6.25 9.21 -33.29
C TYR A 279 -6.15 10.16 -32.09
N THR A 280 -7.17 10.99 -31.83
CA THR A 280 -7.17 11.89 -30.67
C THR A 280 -7.27 11.11 -29.36
N LEU A 281 -8.19 10.15 -29.25
CA LEU A 281 -8.34 9.31 -28.06
C LEU A 281 -7.09 8.44 -27.83
N GLY A 282 -6.54 7.83 -28.88
CA GLY A 282 -5.29 7.06 -28.80
C GLY A 282 -4.08 7.90 -28.42
N GLY A 283 -3.96 9.12 -28.96
CA GLY A 283 -2.92 10.06 -28.58
C GLY A 283 -3.03 10.51 -27.13
N LEU A 284 -4.24 10.81 -26.65
CA LEU A 284 -4.51 11.14 -25.24
C LEU A 284 -4.15 9.96 -24.32
N TYR A 285 -4.58 8.74 -24.67
CA TYR A 285 -4.24 7.52 -23.93
C TYR A 285 -2.72 7.32 -23.85
N PHE A 286 -2.02 7.44 -24.98
CA PHE A 286 -0.56 7.34 -25.06
C PHE A 286 0.12 8.38 -24.17
N LEU A 287 -0.30 9.65 -24.23
CA LEU A 287 0.27 10.71 -23.41
C LEU A 287 0.07 10.45 -21.91
N CYS A 288 -1.15 10.05 -21.50
CA CYS A 288 -1.44 9.75 -20.09
C CYS A 288 -0.60 8.56 -19.58
N THR A 289 -0.56 7.46 -20.33
CA THR A 289 0.20 6.24 -19.94
C THR A 289 1.71 6.46 -20.00
N ALA A 290 2.22 7.17 -21.00
CA ALA A 290 3.64 7.54 -21.08
C ALA A 290 4.05 8.46 -19.93
N THR A 291 3.23 9.46 -19.59
CA THR A 291 3.49 10.35 -18.45
C THR A 291 3.52 9.57 -17.13
N TRP A 292 2.56 8.65 -16.93
CA TRP A 292 2.55 7.78 -15.76
C TRP A 292 3.82 6.91 -15.69
N LEU A 293 4.22 6.27 -16.80
CA LEU A 293 5.44 5.45 -16.87
C LEU A 293 6.69 6.26 -16.57
N LEU A 294 6.82 7.47 -17.13
CA LEU A 294 7.97 8.36 -16.87
C LEU A 294 8.07 8.74 -15.39
N LEU A 295 6.94 9.07 -14.75
CA LEU A 295 6.90 9.37 -13.32
C LEU A 295 7.28 8.14 -12.48
N THR A 296 6.74 6.96 -12.79
CA THR A 296 7.09 5.73 -12.09
C THR A 296 8.55 5.35 -12.26
N ILE A 297 9.11 5.53 -13.47
CA ILE A 297 10.54 5.31 -13.72
C ILE A 297 11.37 6.30 -12.92
N ALA A 298 11.00 7.58 -12.86
CA ALA A 298 11.70 8.59 -12.08
C ALA A 298 11.75 8.26 -10.57
N ILE A 299 10.68 7.68 -10.02
CA ILE A 299 10.60 7.28 -8.61
C ILE A 299 11.35 5.96 -8.35
N LYS A 300 11.08 4.92 -9.15
CA LYS A 300 11.57 3.56 -8.86
C LYS A 300 12.97 3.27 -9.36
N PHE A 301 13.44 3.94 -10.40
CA PHE A 301 14.80 3.76 -10.91
C PHE A 301 15.91 4.01 -9.87
N PRO A 302 15.91 5.12 -9.10
CA PRO A 302 16.92 5.33 -8.06
C PRO A 302 16.85 4.30 -6.93
N ILE A 303 15.64 3.82 -6.57
CA ILE A 303 15.44 2.74 -5.59
C ILE A 303 16.07 1.45 -6.10
N ALA A 304 15.71 1.05 -7.32
CA ALA A 304 16.23 -0.15 -7.95
C ALA A 304 17.76 -0.11 -7.99
N LEU A 305 18.36 1.01 -8.44
CA LEU A 305 19.82 1.21 -8.44
C LEU A 305 20.47 1.03 -7.07
N HIS A 306 19.83 1.54 -6.01
CA HIS A 306 20.33 1.41 -4.65
C HIS A 306 20.33 -0.05 -4.20
N GLU A 307 19.24 -0.77 -4.45
CA GLU A 307 19.12 -2.20 -4.13
C GLU A 307 20.15 -3.04 -4.89
N VAL A 308 20.34 -2.80 -6.19
CA VAL A 308 21.41 -3.46 -6.98
C VAL A 308 22.76 -3.28 -6.30
N ARG A 309 23.03 -2.06 -5.85
CA ARG A 309 24.32 -1.71 -5.26
C ARG A 309 24.50 -2.36 -3.89
N GLU A 310 23.47 -2.41 -3.06
CA GLU A 310 23.49 -3.12 -1.78
C GLU A 310 23.73 -4.62 -1.97
N ASP A 311 22.98 -5.27 -2.88
CA ASP A 311 23.12 -6.70 -3.19
C ASP A 311 24.54 -7.04 -3.70
N THR A 312 25.09 -6.16 -4.54
CA THR A 312 26.42 -6.33 -5.13
C THR A 312 27.54 -6.19 -4.08
N VAL A 313 27.41 -5.24 -3.14
CA VAL A 313 28.36 -5.05 -2.04
C VAL A 313 28.33 -6.25 -1.09
N GLY A 314 27.16 -6.82 -0.83
CA GLY A 314 27.00 -8.02 0.01
C GLY A 314 27.62 -9.29 -0.56
N HIS A 315 27.89 -9.35 -1.87
CA HIS A 315 28.51 -10.50 -2.54
C HIS A 315 29.97 -10.29 -2.95
N HIS A 316 30.61 -9.18 -2.56
CA HIS A 316 31.99 -8.82 -2.94
C HIS A 316 32.26 -8.86 -4.46
N ILE A 317 31.25 -8.60 -5.30
CA ILE A 317 31.41 -8.58 -6.76
C ILE A 317 31.58 -7.12 -7.21
N GLN A 318 32.66 -6.78 -7.91
CA GLN A 318 32.82 -5.43 -8.46
C GLN A 318 32.15 -5.32 -9.84
N ILE A 319 30.87 -4.95 -9.86
CA ILE A 319 30.11 -4.75 -11.11
C ILE A 319 30.38 -3.34 -11.66
N PRO A 320 30.71 -3.17 -12.96
CA PRO A 320 30.84 -1.86 -13.60
C PRO A 320 29.54 -1.06 -13.47
N ARG A 321 29.62 0.26 -13.23
CA ARG A 321 28.43 1.13 -13.07
C ARG A 321 27.41 0.98 -14.21
N PHE A 322 27.89 0.81 -15.45
CA PHE A 322 27.03 0.60 -16.61
C PHE A 322 26.20 -0.69 -16.52
N VAL A 323 26.80 -1.79 -16.07
CA VAL A 323 26.11 -3.09 -15.91
C VAL A 323 25.11 -3.01 -14.76
N GLY A 324 25.47 -2.35 -13.66
CA GLY A 324 24.53 -2.08 -12.55
C GLY A 324 23.32 -1.27 -12.99
N ASN A 325 23.53 -0.22 -13.80
CA ASN A 325 22.44 0.57 -14.36
C ASN A 325 21.54 -0.25 -15.28
N LEU A 326 22.12 -1.08 -16.15
CA LEU A 326 21.35 -1.93 -17.05
C LEU A 326 20.53 -2.98 -16.27
N TRP A 327 21.10 -3.54 -15.21
CA TRP A 327 20.39 -4.49 -14.35
C TRP A 327 19.24 -3.81 -13.58
N ALA A 328 19.43 -2.59 -13.10
CA ALA A 328 18.36 -1.80 -12.48
C ALA A 328 17.22 -1.49 -13.48
N ILE A 329 17.54 -1.11 -14.72
CA ILE A 329 16.56 -0.90 -15.78
C ILE A 329 15.80 -2.19 -16.07
N TRP A 330 16.52 -3.31 -16.19
CA TRP A 330 15.90 -4.61 -16.43
C TRP A 330 14.96 -5.01 -15.29
N LYS A 331 15.38 -4.84 -14.03
CA LYS A 331 14.56 -5.09 -12.85
C LYS A 331 13.27 -4.28 -12.88
N LEU A 332 13.37 -2.98 -13.20
CA LEU A 332 12.23 -2.07 -13.31
C LEU A 332 11.27 -2.46 -14.44
N ILE A 333 11.79 -2.79 -15.63
CA ILE A 333 10.97 -3.22 -16.76
C ILE A 333 10.32 -4.58 -16.48
N SER A 334 10.96 -5.45 -15.69
CA SER A 334 10.42 -6.75 -15.31
C SER A 334 9.29 -6.70 -14.28
N GLU A 335 9.07 -5.56 -13.63
CA GLU A 335 7.92 -5.40 -12.73
C GLU A 335 6.62 -5.55 -13.50
N GLY A 336 5.74 -6.47 -13.08
CA GLY A 336 4.53 -6.83 -13.84
C GLY A 336 3.66 -5.63 -14.26
N HIS A 337 3.47 -4.65 -13.36
CA HIS A 337 2.68 -3.45 -13.64
C HIS A 337 3.32 -2.47 -14.63
N VAL A 338 4.66 -2.44 -14.70
CA VAL A 338 5.43 -1.59 -15.62
C VAL A 338 5.54 -2.28 -16.97
N ALA A 339 5.93 -3.57 -16.97
CA ALA A 339 5.99 -4.44 -18.15
C ALA A 339 4.69 -4.42 -18.95
N TRP A 340 3.56 -4.58 -18.25
CA TRP A 340 2.24 -4.59 -18.84
C TRP A 340 1.89 -3.28 -19.55
N ARG A 341 2.20 -2.14 -18.95
CA ARG A 341 1.91 -0.83 -19.57
C ARG A 341 2.83 -0.53 -20.74
N PHE A 342 4.09 -0.98 -20.71
CA PHE A 342 4.96 -0.95 -21.89
C PHE A 342 4.38 -1.78 -23.04
N LEU A 343 3.84 -2.97 -22.76
CA LEU A 343 3.18 -3.81 -23.76
C LEU A 343 1.97 -3.08 -24.39
N LEU A 344 1.09 -2.50 -23.57
CA LEU A 344 -0.08 -1.76 -24.05
C LEU A 344 0.29 -0.52 -24.87
N LEU A 345 1.31 0.22 -24.44
CA LEU A 345 1.84 1.36 -25.19
C LEU A 345 2.45 0.91 -26.53
N GLY A 346 3.16 -0.23 -26.53
CA GLY A 346 3.63 -0.88 -27.75
C GLY A 346 2.48 -1.27 -28.69
N CYS A 347 1.41 -1.87 -28.19
CA CYS A 347 0.20 -2.17 -28.96
C CYS A 347 -0.42 -0.89 -29.57
N CYS A 348 -0.49 0.20 -28.80
CA CYS A 348 -1.00 1.49 -29.26
C CYS A 348 -0.14 2.07 -30.40
N VAL A 349 1.18 2.05 -30.25
CA VAL A 349 2.13 2.52 -31.28
C VAL A 349 2.05 1.65 -32.54
N CYS A 350 2.04 0.33 -32.39
CA CYS A 350 1.91 -0.60 -33.52
C CYS A 350 0.58 -0.43 -34.26
N ALA A 351 -0.52 -0.16 -33.53
CA ALA A 351 -1.83 0.06 -34.12
C ALA A 351 -1.83 1.24 -35.11
N PHE A 352 -1.17 2.34 -34.74
CA PHE A 352 -1.13 3.55 -35.55
C PHE A 352 -0.02 3.55 -36.61
N LEU A 353 1.16 2.98 -36.33
CA LEU A 353 2.27 2.95 -37.29
C LEU A 353 2.06 1.91 -38.40
N PHE A 354 1.58 0.71 -38.06
CA PHE A 354 1.39 -0.39 -39.01
C PHE A 354 -0.07 -0.52 -39.49
N ARG A 355 -0.93 0.46 -39.17
CA ARG A 355 -2.37 0.46 -39.50
C ARG A 355 -3.15 -0.76 -39.00
N HIS A 356 -2.62 -1.48 -38.00
CA HIS A 356 -3.32 -2.58 -37.34
C HIS A 356 -4.22 -2.09 -36.20
N PHE A 357 -5.28 -1.33 -36.53
CA PHE A 357 -6.14 -0.66 -35.55
C PHE A 357 -6.85 -1.63 -34.57
N TRP A 358 -7.01 -2.91 -34.92
CA TRP A 358 -7.59 -3.91 -34.05
C TRP A 358 -6.80 -4.14 -32.75
N LEU A 359 -5.48 -3.83 -32.75
CA LEU A 359 -4.64 -3.90 -31.56
C LEU A 359 -5.09 -2.95 -30.44
N LEU A 360 -5.85 -1.89 -30.78
CA LEU A 360 -6.43 -0.98 -29.79
C LEU A 360 -7.43 -1.69 -28.86
N CYS A 361 -8.01 -2.82 -29.27
CA CYS A 361 -8.87 -3.63 -28.40
C CYS A 361 -8.11 -4.21 -27.19
N PHE A 362 -6.80 -4.46 -27.32
CA PHE A 362 -6.00 -4.98 -26.20
C PHE A 362 -5.83 -3.97 -25.07
N ILE A 363 -6.02 -2.67 -25.33
CA ILE A 363 -5.98 -1.62 -24.29
C ILE A 363 -7.03 -1.88 -23.21
N LEU A 364 -8.15 -2.53 -23.55
CA LEU A 364 -9.20 -2.90 -22.59
C LEU A 364 -8.69 -3.83 -21.49
N MET A 365 -7.64 -4.61 -21.77
CA MET A 365 -7.07 -5.54 -20.79
C MET A 365 -6.43 -4.83 -19.60
N ASP A 366 -6.13 -3.53 -19.70
CA ASP A 366 -5.65 -2.72 -18.56
C ASP A 366 -6.62 -2.72 -17.37
N PHE A 367 -7.93 -2.91 -17.63
CA PHE A 367 -8.94 -3.03 -16.59
C PHE A 367 -8.65 -4.16 -15.58
N TRP A 368 -8.07 -5.27 -16.04
CA TRP A 368 -7.73 -6.41 -15.20
C TRP A 368 -6.63 -6.10 -14.18
N CYS A 369 -5.66 -5.27 -14.55
CA CYS A 369 -4.57 -4.90 -13.68
C CYS A 369 -4.91 -3.77 -12.69
N GLN A 370 -5.87 -2.90 -13.04
CA GLN A 370 -6.28 -1.78 -12.17
C GLN A 370 -7.31 -2.18 -11.10
N SER A 371 -8.05 -3.27 -11.30
CA SER A 371 -9.04 -3.75 -10.33
C SER A 371 -8.44 -4.77 -9.36
N SER A 372 -8.43 -4.46 -8.06
CA SER A 372 -7.98 -5.39 -7.01
C SER A 372 -8.84 -6.66 -6.96
N VAL A 373 -10.14 -6.54 -7.21
CA VAL A 373 -11.07 -7.68 -7.25
C VAL A 373 -10.74 -8.60 -8.42
N LEU A 374 -10.55 -8.04 -9.62
CA LEU A 374 -10.30 -8.84 -10.81
C LEU A 374 -8.89 -9.45 -10.82
N ALA A 375 -7.91 -8.74 -10.25
CA ALA A 375 -6.58 -9.27 -9.99
C ALA A 375 -6.62 -10.49 -9.04
N THR A 376 -7.49 -10.46 -8.03
CA THR A 376 -7.72 -11.58 -7.11
C THR A 376 -8.26 -12.80 -7.84
N VAL A 377 -9.22 -12.61 -8.76
CA VAL A 377 -9.75 -13.68 -9.63
C VAL A 377 -8.66 -14.27 -10.52
N PHE A 378 -7.84 -13.42 -11.15
CA PHE A 378 -6.74 -13.88 -12.01
C PHE A 378 -5.69 -14.67 -11.21
N ARG A 379 -5.33 -14.19 -10.01
CA ARG A 379 -4.41 -14.89 -9.09
C ARG A 379 -4.96 -16.26 -8.70
N ALA A 380 -6.26 -16.38 -8.43
CA ALA A 380 -6.89 -17.66 -8.11
C ALA A 380 -6.77 -18.68 -9.26
N ILE A 381 -6.89 -18.23 -10.52
CA ILE A 381 -6.76 -19.12 -11.69
C ILE A 381 -5.28 -19.47 -11.97
N CYS A 382 -4.36 -18.54 -11.75
CA CYS A 382 -2.94 -18.75 -12.02
C CYS A 382 -2.21 -19.51 -10.91
N ALA A 383 -2.73 -19.54 -9.68
CA ALA A 383 -2.13 -20.25 -8.56
C ALA A 383 -1.89 -21.76 -8.84
N PRO A 384 -2.87 -22.53 -9.36
CA PRO A 384 -2.67 -23.93 -9.70
C PRO A 384 -2.16 -24.16 -11.13
N LEU A 385 -1.61 -23.15 -11.83
CA LEU A 385 -1.28 -23.25 -13.25
C LEU A 385 -0.37 -24.44 -13.59
N ARG A 386 0.56 -24.79 -12.69
CA ARG A 386 1.43 -25.96 -12.86
C ARG A 386 0.63 -27.26 -12.85
N SER A 387 -0.26 -27.44 -11.87
CA SER A 387 -1.12 -28.62 -11.76
C SER A 387 -2.06 -28.69 -12.96
N LEU A 388 -2.66 -27.56 -13.32
CA LEU A 388 -3.55 -27.43 -14.47
C LEU A 388 -2.85 -27.80 -15.79
N ALA A 389 -1.62 -27.32 -16.01
CA ALA A 389 -0.82 -27.66 -17.18
C ALA A 389 -0.49 -29.16 -17.24
N MET A 390 -0.20 -29.80 -16.10
CA MET A 390 0.00 -31.25 -16.03
C MET A 390 -1.30 -32.02 -16.34
N THR A 391 -2.45 -31.53 -15.87
CA THR A 391 -3.75 -32.12 -16.18
C THR A 391 -4.10 -32.00 -17.67
N PHE A 392 -3.84 -30.84 -18.30
CA PHE A 392 -4.00 -30.67 -19.74
C PHE A 392 -3.03 -31.53 -20.56
N LEU A 393 -1.79 -31.71 -20.10
CA LEU A 393 -0.87 -32.65 -20.73
C LEU A 393 -1.41 -34.08 -20.66
N GLY A 394 -1.93 -34.48 -19.49
CA GLY A 394 -2.62 -35.77 -19.32
C GLY A 394 -3.83 -35.92 -20.25
N LEU A 395 -4.64 -34.86 -20.40
CA LEU A 395 -5.77 -34.81 -21.33
C LEU A 395 -5.31 -35.12 -22.77
N VAL A 396 -4.27 -34.43 -23.26
CA VAL A 396 -3.74 -34.62 -24.61
C VAL A 396 -3.20 -36.03 -24.80
N ILE A 397 -2.48 -36.58 -23.82
CA ILE A 397 -1.96 -37.96 -23.89
C ILE A 397 -3.09 -38.97 -23.95
N ILE A 398 -4.12 -38.85 -23.10
CA ILE A 398 -5.28 -39.74 -23.11
C ILE A 398 -6.01 -39.64 -24.45
N THR A 399 -6.27 -38.42 -24.95
CA THR A 399 -6.90 -38.22 -26.26
C THR A 399 -6.08 -38.83 -27.39
N PHE A 400 -4.75 -38.74 -27.34
CA PHE A 400 -3.88 -39.35 -28.34
C PHE A 400 -3.96 -40.89 -28.34
N VAL A 401 -4.05 -41.52 -27.17
CA VAL A 401 -4.26 -42.97 -27.05
C VAL A 401 -5.63 -43.37 -27.61
N TYR A 402 -6.68 -42.63 -27.27
CA TYR A 402 -8.02 -42.85 -27.83
C TYR A 402 -8.03 -42.66 -29.34
N ALA A 403 -7.37 -41.63 -29.87
CA ALA A 403 -7.22 -41.41 -31.31
C ALA A 403 -6.50 -42.59 -31.99
N GLY A 404 -5.45 -43.14 -31.38
CA GLY A 404 -4.76 -44.32 -31.90
C GLY A 404 -5.64 -45.58 -31.95
N ILE A 405 -6.41 -45.83 -30.90
CA ILE A 405 -7.38 -46.95 -30.85
C ILE A 405 -8.49 -46.74 -31.89
N GLY A 406 -9.07 -45.55 -31.93
CA GLY A 406 -10.09 -45.16 -32.89
C GLY A 406 -9.62 -45.27 -34.35
N PHE A 407 -8.41 -44.80 -34.63
CA PHE A 407 -7.80 -44.89 -35.96
C PHE A 407 -7.55 -46.33 -36.41
N ARG A 408 -7.26 -47.25 -35.47
CA ARG A 408 -6.96 -48.66 -35.79
C ARG A 408 -8.22 -49.51 -35.98
N TYR A 409 -9.23 -49.33 -35.13
CA TYR A 409 -10.41 -50.20 -35.03
C TYR A 409 -11.68 -49.56 -35.60
N PHE A 410 -11.85 -48.24 -35.45
CA PHE A 410 -13.11 -47.53 -35.78
C PHE A 410 -12.93 -46.49 -36.88
N ARG A 411 -11.93 -46.63 -37.76
CA ARG A 411 -11.58 -45.61 -38.77
C ARG A 411 -12.77 -45.22 -39.64
N ASP A 412 -13.54 -46.19 -40.09
CA ASP A 412 -14.69 -45.97 -40.98
C ASP A 412 -15.84 -45.23 -40.27
N ASP A 413 -15.94 -45.36 -38.94
CA ASP A 413 -16.94 -44.65 -38.13
C ASP A 413 -16.62 -43.17 -37.96
N PHE A 414 -15.33 -42.78 -37.95
CA PHE A 414 -14.88 -41.40 -37.80
C PHE A 414 -15.04 -40.55 -39.08
N HIS A 415 -15.66 -41.09 -40.12
CA HIS A 415 -15.90 -40.40 -41.39
C HIS A 415 -14.66 -39.68 -41.93
N HIS A 416 -14.68 -38.35 -41.98
CA HIS A 416 -13.57 -37.51 -42.48
C HIS A 416 -12.64 -36.99 -41.37
N PHE A 417 -12.97 -37.20 -40.10
CA PHE A 417 -12.22 -36.64 -38.97
C PHE A 417 -10.91 -37.36 -38.67
N CYS A 418 -10.77 -38.64 -39.06
CA CYS A 418 -9.59 -39.46 -38.75
C CYS A 418 -9.00 -40.18 -39.97
N ASN A 419 -9.06 -39.56 -41.16
CA ASN A 419 -8.65 -40.22 -42.41
C ASN A 419 -7.16 -40.15 -42.72
N GLU A 420 -6.43 -39.15 -42.26
CA GLU A 420 -5.04 -38.93 -42.68
C GLU A 420 -4.04 -39.61 -41.74
N ASN A 421 -3.93 -39.12 -40.51
CA ASN A 421 -2.98 -39.62 -39.53
C ASN A 421 -3.56 -39.49 -38.09
N ILE A 422 -2.89 -40.12 -37.11
CA ILE A 422 -3.33 -40.12 -35.71
C ILE A 422 -3.26 -38.72 -35.08
N VAL A 423 -2.33 -37.86 -35.53
CA VAL A 423 -2.21 -36.49 -35.02
C VAL A 423 -3.43 -35.66 -35.40
N THR A 424 -3.82 -35.65 -36.67
CA THR A 424 -5.04 -34.99 -37.18
C THR A 424 -6.29 -35.56 -36.50
N CYS A 425 -6.34 -36.87 -36.27
CA CYS A 425 -7.42 -37.49 -35.51
C CYS A 425 -7.46 -36.98 -34.05
N THR A 426 -6.30 -36.86 -33.39
CA THR A 426 -6.17 -36.33 -32.01
C THR A 426 -6.61 -34.87 -31.94
N GLU A 427 -6.17 -34.03 -32.88
CA GLU A 427 -6.55 -32.62 -32.99
C GLU A 427 -8.06 -32.47 -33.17
N ASN A 428 -8.66 -33.26 -34.06
CA ASN A 428 -10.11 -33.26 -34.28
C ASN A 428 -10.88 -33.72 -33.05
N ILE A 429 -10.41 -34.77 -32.36
CA ILE A 429 -11.04 -35.24 -31.11
C ILE A 429 -10.98 -34.15 -30.04
N LEU A 430 -9.82 -33.49 -29.87
CA LEU A 430 -9.66 -32.41 -28.90
C LEU A 430 -10.52 -31.18 -29.25
N TYR A 431 -10.51 -30.77 -30.52
CA TYR A 431 -11.29 -29.63 -31.00
C TYR A 431 -12.79 -29.83 -30.83
N GLN A 432 -13.32 -30.97 -31.25
CA GLN A 432 -14.75 -31.26 -31.08
C GLN A 432 -15.11 -31.56 -29.62
N GLY A 433 -14.21 -32.18 -28.86
CA GLY A 433 -14.36 -32.39 -27.42
C GLY A 433 -14.46 -31.08 -26.64
N THR A 434 -13.70 -30.05 -27.02
CA THR A 434 -13.83 -28.72 -26.39
C THR A 434 -15.09 -27.98 -26.81
N ARG A 435 -15.60 -28.19 -28.04
CA ARG A 435 -16.82 -27.53 -28.54
C ARG A 435 -18.12 -28.15 -28.05
N ALA A 436 -18.22 -29.47 -28.09
CA ALA A 436 -19.42 -30.22 -27.73
C ALA A 436 -19.33 -30.84 -26.33
N GLY A 437 -18.27 -30.50 -25.57
CA GLY A 437 -18.02 -31.00 -24.23
C GLY A 437 -17.89 -32.51 -24.20
N ILE A 438 -18.51 -33.13 -23.18
CA ILE A 438 -18.40 -34.56 -22.90
C ILE A 438 -18.91 -35.42 -24.07
N VAL A 439 -19.87 -34.92 -24.85
CA VAL A 439 -20.53 -35.66 -25.95
C VAL A 439 -19.71 -35.59 -27.25
N GLY A 440 -18.66 -34.77 -27.30
CA GLY A 440 -17.93 -34.44 -28.53
C GLY A 440 -17.42 -35.64 -29.33
N LEU A 441 -16.95 -36.70 -28.66
CA LEU A 441 -16.52 -37.92 -29.35
C LEU A 441 -17.68 -38.55 -30.13
N SER A 442 -18.83 -38.78 -29.48
CA SER A 442 -19.98 -39.43 -30.13
C SER A 442 -20.59 -38.64 -31.30
N LEU A 443 -20.32 -37.33 -31.42
CA LEU A 443 -20.72 -36.54 -32.60
C LEU A 443 -19.87 -36.83 -33.85
N MET A 444 -18.62 -37.26 -33.67
CA MET A 444 -17.71 -37.56 -34.78
C MET A 444 -17.91 -38.97 -35.33
N LEU A 445 -18.48 -39.86 -34.54
CA LEU A 445 -18.62 -41.25 -34.92
C LEU A 445 -20.05 -41.60 -35.35
N SER A 446 -20.14 -42.57 -36.25
CA SER A 446 -21.42 -43.10 -36.72
C SER A 446 -22.26 -43.73 -35.59
N SER A 447 -23.59 -43.63 -35.69
CA SER A 447 -24.52 -44.25 -34.73
C SER A 447 -24.62 -45.75 -34.96
N THR A 448 -24.17 -46.56 -33.99
CA THR A 448 -24.25 -48.03 -34.04
C THR A 448 -25.47 -48.54 -33.27
N LYS A 449 -26.26 -49.45 -33.86
CA LYS A 449 -27.49 -50.00 -33.25
C LYS A 449 -27.24 -51.37 -32.60
N PRO A 450 -28.03 -51.76 -31.58
CA PRO A 450 -27.98 -53.11 -31.01
C PRO A 450 -28.25 -54.16 -32.10
N GLY A 451 -27.32 -55.11 -32.28
CA GLY A 451 -27.41 -56.16 -33.29
C GLY A 451 -26.24 -56.19 -34.30
N ASN A 452 -25.45 -55.13 -34.38
CA ASN A 452 -24.19 -55.14 -35.14
C ASN A 452 -23.08 -55.87 -34.35
N PRO A 453 -22.15 -56.58 -35.04
CA PRO A 453 -21.06 -57.30 -34.37
C PRO A 453 -20.15 -56.38 -33.54
N ASP A 454 -19.92 -55.16 -34.01
CA ASP A 454 -19.02 -54.20 -33.37
C ASP A 454 -19.69 -53.36 -32.26
N TRP A 455 -20.99 -53.59 -32.00
CA TRP A 455 -21.77 -52.78 -31.06
C TRP A 455 -21.19 -52.81 -29.65
N THR A 456 -20.75 -53.98 -29.18
CA THR A 456 -20.21 -54.14 -27.82
C THR A 456 -18.87 -53.42 -27.67
N GLU A 457 -17.96 -53.58 -28.63
CA GLU A 457 -16.64 -52.92 -28.63
C GLU A 457 -16.81 -51.40 -28.69
N ARG A 458 -17.76 -50.95 -29.51
CA ARG A 458 -18.04 -49.54 -29.69
C ARG A 458 -18.69 -48.89 -28.47
N MET A 459 -19.66 -49.56 -27.86
CA MET A 459 -20.28 -49.11 -26.60
C MET A 459 -19.23 -48.96 -25.49
N MET A 460 -18.31 -49.92 -25.36
CA MET A 460 -17.24 -49.87 -24.38
C MET A 460 -16.27 -48.71 -24.65
N TYR A 461 -15.93 -48.47 -25.92
CA TYR A 461 -15.09 -47.34 -26.32
C TYR A 461 -15.73 -45.99 -25.97
N ASP A 462 -16.97 -45.74 -26.37
CA ASP A 462 -17.69 -44.49 -26.12
C ASP A 462 -17.94 -44.26 -24.61
N MET A 463 -18.32 -45.31 -23.87
CA MET A 463 -18.52 -45.23 -22.42
C MET A 463 -17.22 -44.96 -21.66
N SER A 464 -16.13 -45.64 -22.02
CA SER A 464 -14.84 -45.43 -21.37
C SER A 464 -14.33 -44.00 -21.60
N TYR A 465 -14.49 -43.46 -22.81
CA TYR A 465 -14.14 -42.08 -23.11
C TYR A 465 -14.99 -41.11 -22.29
N PHE A 466 -16.31 -41.31 -22.26
CA PHE A 466 -17.22 -40.47 -21.47
C PHE A 466 -16.82 -40.41 -19.99
N ILE A 467 -16.50 -41.55 -19.39
CA ILE A 467 -16.10 -41.63 -17.98
C ILE A 467 -14.72 -41.00 -17.77
N ILE A 468 -13.72 -41.40 -18.55
CA ILE A 468 -12.33 -40.97 -18.32
C ILE A 468 -12.15 -39.50 -18.71
N PHE A 469 -12.48 -39.12 -19.94
CA PHE A 469 -12.31 -37.74 -20.42
C PHE A 469 -13.32 -36.80 -19.77
N GLY A 470 -14.60 -37.16 -19.81
CA GLY A 470 -15.69 -36.29 -19.36
C GLY A 470 -15.83 -36.21 -17.85
N VAL A 471 -16.06 -37.35 -17.21
CA VAL A 471 -16.36 -37.38 -15.76
C VAL A 471 -15.10 -37.19 -14.91
N ILE A 472 -13.96 -37.77 -15.29
CA ILE A 472 -12.75 -37.70 -14.47
C ILE A 472 -11.92 -36.45 -14.83
N VAL A 473 -11.43 -36.32 -16.06
CA VAL A 473 -10.45 -35.26 -16.39
C VAL A 473 -11.07 -33.85 -16.38
N LEU A 474 -12.21 -33.62 -17.02
CA LEU A 474 -12.83 -32.28 -17.03
C LEU A 474 -13.28 -31.83 -15.63
N ASN A 475 -13.86 -32.72 -14.82
CA ASN A 475 -14.25 -32.37 -13.45
C ASN A 475 -13.03 -32.16 -12.54
N THR A 476 -11.90 -32.84 -12.80
CA THR A 476 -10.64 -32.57 -12.09
C THR A 476 -10.14 -31.16 -12.37
N ILE A 477 -10.22 -30.68 -13.63
CA ILE A 477 -9.85 -29.30 -13.98
C ILE A 477 -10.69 -28.29 -13.21
N VAL A 478 -12.02 -28.46 -13.19
CA VAL A 478 -12.92 -27.58 -12.44
C VAL A 478 -12.62 -27.68 -10.93
N GLY A 479 -12.38 -28.88 -10.41
CA GLY A 479 -12.01 -29.12 -9.02
C GLY A 479 -10.76 -28.35 -8.60
N LEU A 480 -9.68 -28.42 -9.39
CA LEU A 480 -8.44 -27.67 -9.11
C LEU A 480 -8.65 -26.15 -9.06
N ILE A 481 -9.52 -25.62 -9.93
CA ILE A 481 -9.86 -24.19 -9.93
C ILE A 481 -10.68 -23.83 -8.68
N VAL A 482 -11.71 -24.62 -8.36
CA VAL A 482 -12.55 -24.40 -7.17
C VAL A 482 -11.73 -24.48 -5.88
N ASP A 483 -10.82 -25.45 -5.77
CA ASP A 483 -9.93 -25.60 -4.62
C ASP A 483 -9.03 -24.36 -4.43
N SER A 484 -8.53 -23.79 -5.53
CA SER A 484 -7.72 -22.56 -5.47
C SER A 484 -8.55 -21.34 -5.02
N PHE A 485 -9.77 -21.18 -5.53
CA PHE A 485 -10.69 -20.15 -5.04
C PHE A 485 -11.05 -20.36 -3.56
N GLY A 486 -11.21 -21.63 -3.15
CA GLY A 486 -11.44 -22.01 -1.75
C GLY A 486 -10.26 -21.61 -0.86
N ALA A 487 -9.04 -21.93 -1.25
CA ALA A 487 -7.82 -21.56 -0.53
C ALA A 487 -7.68 -20.04 -0.38
N LEU A 488 -7.90 -19.29 -1.47
CA LEU A 488 -7.80 -17.84 -1.43
C LEU A 488 -8.84 -17.20 -0.49
N ARG A 489 -10.06 -17.75 -0.46
CA ARG A 489 -11.10 -17.30 0.48
C ARG A 489 -10.73 -17.62 1.93
N LEU A 490 -10.22 -18.81 2.20
CA LEU A 490 -9.76 -19.20 3.54
C LEU A 490 -8.63 -18.30 4.02
N ASP A 491 -7.68 -17.94 3.13
CA ASP A 491 -6.60 -17.00 3.46
C ASP A 491 -7.13 -15.61 3.77
N MET A 492 -8.10 -15.10 2.99
CA MET A 492 -8.73 -13.80 3.25
C MET A 492 -9.49 -13.79 4.59
N GLU A 493 -10.27 -14.83 4.86
CA GLU A 493 -11.03 -14.97 6.11
C GLU A 493 -10.11 -15.13 7.32
N ALA A 494 -9.03 -15.91 7.19
CA ALA A 494 -8.02 -16.07 8.24
C ALA A 494 -7.34 -14.74 8.59
N ARG A 495 -7.01 -13.91 7.58
CA ARG A 495 -6.44 -12.57 7.78
C ARG A 495 -7.41 -11.62 8.47
N GLU A 496 -8.67 -11.59 8.02
CA GLU A 496 -9.71 -10.76 8.63
C GLU A 496 -9.97 -11.17 10.09
N ASN A 497 -9.94 -12.48 10.37
CA ASN A 497 -10.07 -13.00 11.72
C ASN A 497 -8.86 -12.65 12.60
N ASP A 498 -7.62 -12.75 12.09
CA ASP A 498 -6.41 -12.34 12.82
C ASP A 498 -6.47 -10.85 13.21
N GLN A 499 -6.81 -9.96 12.27
CA GLN A 499 -6.95 -8.53 12.53
C GLN A 499 -8.05 -8.19 13.55
N ARG A 500 -9.09 -9.03 13.67
CA ARG A 500 -10.16 -8.86 14.65
C ARG A 500 -9.84 -9.43 16.03
N THR A 501 -8.95 -10.42 16.10
CA THR A 501 -8.71 -11.22 17.31
C THR A 501 -7.38 -10.92 17.97
N GLN A 502 -6.39 -10.39 17.25
CA GLN A 502 -5.07 -10.07 17.79
C GLN A 502 -4.64 -8.66 17.41
N THR A 503 -3.86 -8.04 18.29
CA THR A 503 -3.23 -6.74 18.03
C THR A 503 -2.11 -6.87 16.97
N PHE A 504 -1.92 -5.83 16.18
CA PHE A 504 -1.00 -5.86 15.04
C PHE A 504 0.47 -5.94 15.46
N ILE A 505 0.89 -5.10 16.41
CA ILE A 505 2.30 -4.96 16.82
C ILE A 505 2.69 -6.03 17.84
N SER A 506 1.98 -6.11 18.97
CA SER A 506 2.33 -7.03 20.06
C SER A 506 1.75 -8.43 19.89
N CYS A 507 0.83 -8.67 18.94
CA CYS A 507 0.20 -9.99 18.71
C CYS A 507 -0.49 -10.55 19.96
N ILE A 508 -1.05 -9.67 20.78
CA ILE A 508 -1.82 -10.03 21.98
C ILE A 508 -3.28 -10.24 21.61
N ASP A 509 -3.88 -11.32 22.13
CA ASP A 509 -5.30 -11.63 21.97
C ASP A 509 -6.19 -10.51 22.52
N ARG A 510 -7.17 -10.11 21.72
CA ARG A 510 -8.20 -9.11 21.99
C ARG A 510 -8.87 -9.35 23.33
N ARG A 511 -9.13 -10.62 23.69
CA ARG A 511 -9.78 -10.97 24.97
C ARG A 511 -9.00 -10.45 26.18
N ASN A 512 -7.67 -10.57 26.14
CA ASN A 512 -6.80 -10.12 27.22
C ASN A 512 -6.79 -8.58 27.33
N VAL A 513 -6.79 -7.91 26.19
CA VAL A 513 -6.82 -6.44 26.10
C VAL A 513 -8.16 -5.89 26.62
N GLU A 514 -9.27 -6.46 26.16
CA GLU A 514 -10.62 -6.05 26.58
C GLU A 514 -10.84 -6.29 28.07
N GLN A 515 -10.36 -7.41 28.62
CA GLN A 515 -10.45 -7.71 30.04
C GLN A 515 -9.78 -6.63 30.90
N VAL A 516 -8.55 -6.22 30.54
CA VAL A 516 -7.82 -5.17 31.28
C VAL A 516 -8.44 -3.79 31.06
N ALA A 517 -8.94 -3.51 29.86
CA ALA A 517 -9.61 -2.25 29.57
C ALA A 517 -10.93 -2.08 30.34
N GLN A 518 -11.70 -3.16 30.47
CA GLN A 518 -12.94 -3.17 31.25
C GLN A 518 -12.66 -2.90 32.73
N MET A 519 -11.59 -3.48 33.29
CA MET A 519 -11.16 -3.17 34.66
C MET A 519 -10.79 -1.68 34.84
N ARG A 520 -10.36 -1.00 33.77
CA ARG A 520 -10.00 0.42 33.77
C ARG A 520 -11.16 1.34 33.37
N GLY A 521 -12.36 0.80 33.14
CA GLY A 521 -13.54 1.56 32.74
C GLY A 521 -13.46 2.14 31.32
N ILE A 522 -12.60 1.60 30.45
CA ILE A 522 -12.45 2.04 29.07
C ILE A 522 -13.41 1.24 28.18
N ALA A 523 -14.33 1.94 27.52
CA ALA A 523 -15.17 1.34 26.48
C ALA A 523 -14.33 1.09 25.21
N ASP A 524 -14.51 -0.08 24.60
CA ASP A 524 -13.74 -0.55 23.43
C ASP A 524 -12.20 -0.53 23.61
N GLY A 525 -11.76 -1.33 24.59
CA GLY A 525 -10.35 -1.43 24.96
C GLY A 525 -9.39 -1.85 23.85
N PHE A 526 -9.86 -2.69 22.92
CA PHE A 526 -9.04 -3.19 21.82
C PHE A 526 -8.71 -2.08 20.84
N GLU A 527 -9.72 -1.34 20.37
CA GLU A 527 -9.52 -0.21 19.46
C GLU A 527 -8.68 0.89 20.14
N TYR A 528 -8.94 1.16 21.44
CA TYR A 528 -8.13 2.09 22.21
C TYR A 528 -6.64 1.68 22.26
N HIS A 529 -6.35 0.39 22.43
CA HIS A 529 -4.99 -0.11 22.46
C HIS A 529 -4.31 0.06 21.09
N GLU A 530 -4.97 -0.33 20.00
CA GLU A 530 -4.45 -0.21 18.63
C GLU A 530 -4.25 1.24 18.18
N THR A 531 -5.09 2.18 18.63
CA THR A 531 -5.05 3.57 18.14
C THR A 531 -4.21 4.50 19.01
N HIS A 532 -4.23 4.33 20.33
CA HIS A 532 -3.64 5.29 21.29
C HIS A 532 -2.45 4.73 22.09
N ARG A 533 -2.16 3.43 22.02
CA ARG A 533 -1.07 2.82 22.79
C ARG A 533 -0.03 2.16 21.89
N GLN A 534 -0.46 1.28 21.00
CA GLN A 534 0.41 0.57 20.06
C GLN A 534 -0.06 0.81 18.62
N ASN A 535 -0.06 2.07 18.21
CA ASN A 535 -0.43 2.43 16.86
C ASN A 535 0.66 2.01 15.87
N LYS A 536 0.33 1.05 15.00
CA LYS A 536 1.18 0.57 13.91
C LYS A 536 1.79 1.69 13.05
N TRP A 537 1.07 2.79 12.85
CA TRP A 537 1.58 3.92 12.07
C TRP A 537 2.57 4.78 12.86
N ASP A 538 2.44 4.83 14.19
CA ASP A 538 3.44 5.48 15.05
C ASP A 538 4.74 4.66 15.05
N TYR A 539 4.68 3.32 15.03
CA TYR A 539 5.87 2.48 14.84
C TYR A 539 6.51 2.68 13.46
N MET A 540 5.71 2.77 12.40
CA MET A 540 6.21 3.10 11.06
C MET A 540 6.92 4.47 11.06
N ALA A 541 6.30 5.49 11.66
CA ALA A 541 6.90 6.81 11.73
C ALA A 541 8.16 6.87 12.60
N PHE A 542 8.24 6.04 13.64
CA PHE A 542 9.46 5.89 14.42
C PHE A 542 10.60 5.27 13.61
N ILE A 543 10.30 4.27 12.78
CA ILE A 543 11.28 3.69 11.85
C ILE A 543 11.81 4.77 10.90
N PHE A 544 10.92 5.65 10.40
CA PHE A 544 11.32 6.77 9.53
C PHE A 544 12.21 7.75 10.31
N HIS A 545 11.85 8.09 11.55
CA HIS A 545 12.64 8.97 12.41
C HIS A 545 14.06 8.42 12.60
N LEU A 546 14.19 7.13 12.95
CA LEU A 546 15.48 6.49 13.07
C LEU A 546 16.27 6.49 11.77
N CYS A 547 15.61 6.41 10.60
CA CYS A 547 16.24 6.44 9.28
C CYS A 547 16.74 7.84 8.88
N GLU A 548 16.06 8.90 9.29
CA GLU A 548 16.36 10.29 8.94
C GLU A 548 17.38 10.95 9.85
N THR A 549 17.36 10.60 11.14
CA THR A 549 18.25 11.18 12.14
C THR A 549 19.68 10.63 11.99
N GLU A 550 20.67 11.51 12.15
CA GLU A 550 22.08 11.12 12.08
C GLU A 550 22.45 10.28 13.31
N LEU A 551 23.37 9.32 13.13
CA LEU A 551 23.75 8.36 14.20
C LEU A 551 24.28 9.02 15.47
N GLU A 552 24.83 10.22 15.36
CA GLU A 552 25.42 11.02 16.45
C GLU A 552 24.35 11.79 17.26
N GLU A 553 23.19 12.06 16.67
CA GLU A 553 22.07 12.78 17.30
C GLU A 553 21.10 11.82 18.03
N LEU A 554 21.20 10.51 17.76
CA LEU A 554 20.35 9.50 18.39
C LEU A 554 20.63 9.38 19.89
N THR A 555 19.57 9.25 20.68
CA THR A 555 19.68 8.92 22.10
C THR A 555 20.18 7.47 22.27
N GLY A 556 20.69 7.13 23.46
CA GLY A 556 21.22 5.78 23.75
C GLY A 556 20.27 4.63 23.37
N PRO A 557 18.98 4.65 23.77
CA PRO A 557 17.99 3.65 23.36
C PRO A 557 17.73 3.62 21.86
N GLU A 558 17.65 4.78 21.20
CA GLU A 558 17.42 4.88 19.75
C GLU A 558 18.59 4.31 18.96
N HIS A 559 19.83 4.60 19.38
CA HIS A 559 21.04 4.06 18.77
C HIS A 559 21.10 2.52 18.89
N HIS A 560 20.68 1.98 20.04
CA HIS A 560 20.57 0.54 20.24
C HIS A 560 19.55 -0.09 19.28
N ILE A 561 18.36 0.51 19.15
CA ILE A 561 17.31 0.03 18.24
C ILE A 561 17.76 0.13 16.79
N ARG A 562 18.41 1.23 16.39
CA ARG A 562 18.95 1.40 15.03
C ARG A 562 19.94 0.29 14.68
N THR A 563 20.83 -0.06 15.62
CA THR A 563 21.78 -1.16 15.44
C THR A 563 21.08 -2.52 15.29
N LEU A 564 19.98 -2.76 16.01
CA LEU A 564 19.19 -3.99 15.87
C LEU A 564 18.47 -4.06 14.51
N MET A 565 17.92 -2.93 14.04
CA MET A 565 17.29 -2.81 12.73
C MET A 565 18.28 -3.08 11.60
N ASP A 566 19.49 -2.52 11.68
CA ASP A 566 20.54 -2.73 10.67
C ASP A 566 20.99 -4.21 10.63
N ARG A 567 20.82 -4.96 11.73
CA ARG A 567 21.06 -6.43 11.80
C ARG A 567 19.86 -7.27 11.37
N GLY A 568 18.70 -6.67 11.09
CA GLY A 568 17.46 -7.38 10.78
C GLY A 568 16.78 -8.03 11.99
N ASP A 569 17.11 -7.60 13.20
CA ASP A 569 16.53 -8.11 14.45
C ASP A 569 15.35 -7.25 14.92
N ALA A 570 14.20 -7.91 15.13
CA ALA A 570 12.96 -7.27 15.57
C ALA A 570 12.74 -7.34 17.11
N LYS A 571 13.78 -7.63 17.90
CA LYS A 571 13.69 -7.86 19.35
C LYS A 571 13.21 -6.64 20.15
N TRP A 572 13.35 -5.44 19.58
CA TRP A 572 12.90 -4.19 20.20
C TRP A 572 11.37 -4.00 20.12
N ILE A 573 10.68 -4.74 19.25
CA ILE A 573 9.22 -4.72 19.16
C ILE A 573 8.64 -5.48 20.37
N PRO A 574 7.62 -4.94 21.05
CA PRO A 574 7.06 -5.53 22.26
C PRO A 574 6.12 -6.71 21.95
N ILE A 575 6.67 -7.81 21.43
CA ILE A 575 5.91 -9.03 21.12
C ILE A 575 5.39 -9.64 22.43
N GLY A 576 4.07 -9.84 22.51
CA GLY A 576 3.36 -10.43 23.64
C GLY A 576 3.32 -9.56 24.90
N ARG A 577 3.81 -8.32 24.84
CA ARG A 577 3.94 -7.43 26.01
C ARG A 577 3.38 -6.04 25.70
N SER A 578 2.85 -5.39 26.73
CA SER A 578 2.28 -4.06 26.62
C SER A 578 2.20 -3.43 28.01
N LYS A 579 2.57 -2.14 28.14
CA LYS A 579 2.49 -1.46 29.45
C LYS A 579 1.06 -1.29 29.88
N PHE A 580 0.14 -1.25 28.91
CA PHE A 580 -1.29 -1.27 29.18
C PHE A 580 -1.68 -2.50 30.00
N LEU A 581 -1.09 -3.67 29.73
CA LEU A 581 -1.38 -4.92 30.44
C LEU A 581 -0.52 -5.10 31.70
N GLU A 582 0.75 -4.68 31.68
CA GLU A 582 1.67 -4.84 32.81
C GLU A 582 1.44 -3.84 33.94
N GLY A 583 0.80 -2.69 33.65
CA GLY A 583 0.43 -1.71 34.67
C GLY A 583 -0.74 -2.14 35.58
N SER A 584 -1.34 -3.30 35.32
CA SER A 584 -2.24 -3.97 36.26
C SER A 584 -1.42 -4.99 37.03
N ASP A 585 -1.30 -4.81 38.35
CA ASP A 585 -0.61 -5.70 39.27
C ASP A 585 -1.35 -7.05 39.39
N MET A 586 -1.27 -7.84 38.32
CA MET A 586 -1.73 -9.21 38.20
C MET A 586 -0.66 -9.95 37.41
N GLY A 587 0.08 -10.81 38.11
CA GLY A 587 1.09 -11.69 37.54
C GLY A 587 0.51 -12.67 36.52
N VAL A 588 0.27 -12.20 35.30
CA VAL A 588 0.26 -13.06 34.12
C VAL A 588 1.72 -13.33 33.82
N ARG A 589 2.21 -14.49 34.29
CA ARG A 589 3.51 -15.00 33.89
C ARG A 589 3.59 -14.97 32.35
N PRO A 590 4.73 -14.57 31.76
CA PRO A 590 4.91 -14.72 30.32
C PRO A 590 4.62 -16.19 29.96
N GLN A 591 3.92 -16.42 28.85
CA GLN A 591 3.83 -17.75 28.27
C GLN A 591 5.24 -18.20 27.85
N ALA A 592 5.96 -18.77 28.81
CA ALA A 592 7.17 -19.54 28.60
C ALA A 592 6.75 -20.85 27.92
N GLY A 593 6.47 -20.79 26.63
CA GLY A 593 6.03 -21.95 25.84
C GLY A 593 6.54 -22.00 24.39
N MET A 594 7.26 -20.96 23.91
CA MET A 594 7.70 -20.91 22.50
C MET A 594 9.18 -20.50 22.30
N MET A 595 10.05 -20.67 23.31
CA MET A 595 11.47 -20.31 23.21
C MET A 595 12.46 -21.28 23.88
N ARG A 596 12.16 -22.58 23.90
CA ARG A 596 13.09 -23.70 24.15
C ARG A 596 12.45 -24.90 23.44
N GLU A 597 12.98 -25.59 22.44
CA GLU A 597 14.30 -25.91 21.89
C GLU A 597 14.07 -26.01 20.36
N PHE A 598 14.97 -25.69 19.42
CA PHE A 598 16.08 -26.53 18.99
C PHE A 598 16.84 -25.82 17.85
N SER A 599 18.13 -25.56 18.04
CA SER A 599 19.17 -25.74 17.03
C SER A 599 20.54 -25.71 17.73
N PRO A 600 21.50 -26.56 17.35
CA PRO A 600 21.39 -27.95 16.85
C PRO A 600 21.31 -28.98 17.98
#